data_AF-B3SBZ9-F1
#
_entry.id   AF-B3SBZ9-F1
#
_cell.length_a   1.000
_cell.length_b   1.000
_cell.length_c   1.000
_cell.angle_alpha   90.00
_cell.angle_beta   90.00
_cell.angle_gamma   90.00
#
_symmetry.space_group_name_H-M   'P 1'
#
loop_
_entity.id
_entity.type
_entity.pdbx_description
1 polymer ?
#
loop_
_entity_poly.entity_id
_entity_poly.type
_entity_poly.pdbx_seq_one_letter_code
_entity_poly.pdbx_strand_id
1 'polypeptide(L)'
;MSDFGKFDVSLEADVDQALSADDNYMLETLFRVCDVQSTGEVRISKIISYLKQNALPDTTESAEALEELARLFDPGNGDPLIAKDTYKRVIRRWISSLKYKKSNFSSEFSANAVVGIDHQTVRAVVT
;
A
#
# COMPACT_ATOMS: atom_id res chain seq x y z
N MET A 1 -34.83 -9.61 -10.00
CA MET A 1 -34.13 -10.54 -9.09
C MET A 1 -32.65 -10.23 -9.23
N SER A 2 -32.15 -9.33 -8.39
CA SER A 2 -30.75 -8.92 -8.40
C SER A 2 -30.07 -9.64 -7.27
N ASP A 3 -29.49 -10.80 -7.57
CA ASP A 3 -28.62 -11.54 -6.66
C ASP A 3 -27.24 -10.89 -6.70
N PHE A 4 -27.13 -9.72 -6.07
CA PHE A 4 -25.83 -9.21 -5.66
C PHE A 4 -25.44 -10.01 -4.44
N GLY A 5 -24.69 -11.08 -4.71
CA GLY A 5 -24.13 -11.97 -3.72
C GLY A 5 -23.70 -11.17 -2.50
N LYS A 6 -24.38 -11.48 -1.40
CA LYS A 6 -24.03 -11.21 -0.01
C LYS A 6 -22.52 -10.93 0.10
N PHE A 7 -22.16 -9.65 0.12
CA PHE A 7 -20.81 -9.23 0.46
C PHE A 7 -20.63 -9.68 1.90
N ASP A 8 -19.86 -10.75 2.09
CA ASP A 8 -19.72 -11.38 3.38
C ASP A 8 -19.12 -10.35 4.34
N VAL A 9 -19.94 -10.00 5.33
CA VAL A 9 -19.63 -9.13 6.47
C VAL A 9 -18.66 -9.83 7.45
N SER A 10 -17.59 -10.43 6.91
CA SER A 10 -16.47 -10.98 7.71
C SER A 10 -15.12 -10.36 7.33
N LEU A 11 -15.04 -9.55 6.27
CA LEU A 11 -13.79 -8.87 5.86
C LEU A 11 -13.46 -7.61 6.67
N GLU A 12 -14.25 -7.29 7.70
CA GLU A 12 -13.97 -6.18 8.60
C GLU A 12 -13.02 -6.56 9.76
N ALA A 13 -12.69 -7.85 9.93
CA ALA A 13 -11.78 -8.33 10.99
C ALA A 13 -10.30 -8.45 10.57
N ASP A 14 -9.98 -8.43 9.28
CA ASP A 14 -8.61 -8.62 8.77
C ASP A 14 -7.93 -7.34 8.26
N VAL A 15 -8.62 -6.19 8.30
CA VAL A 15 -7.96 -4.89 8.05
C VAL A 15 -7.05 -4.46 9.21
N ASP A 16 -7.21 -5.11 10.36
CA ASP A 16 -6.27 -5.10 11.50
C ASP A 16 -5.28 -6.28 11.41
N GLN A 17 -4.81 -6.64 10.20
CA GLN A 17 -3.49 -7.25 10.10
C GLN A 17 -2.46 -6.21 10.54
N ALA A 18 -2.34 -6.13 11.86
CA ALA A 18 -1.74 -5.08 12.63
C ALA A 18 -0.37 -4.76 12.06
N LEU A 19 -0.19 -3.50 11.66
CA LEU A 19 1.15 -2.94 11.58
C LEU A 19 1.89 -3.37 12.84
N SER A 20 3.08 -3.93 12.66
CA SER A 20 3.87 -4.42 13.78
C SER A 20 4.10 -3.28 14.78
N ALA A 21 4.46 -3.61 16.03
CA ALA A 21 4.82 -2.59 17.00
C ALA A 21 5.93 -1.67 16.46
N ASP A 22 6.88 -2.25 15.70
CA ASP A 22 7.95 -1.53 15.02
C ASP A 22 7.41 -0.59 13.92
N ASP A 23 6.50 -1.07 13.07
CA ASP A 23 5.86 -0.22 12.06
C ASP A 23 5.14 0.97 12.71
N ASN A 24 4.38 0.73 13.78
CA ASN A 24 3.70 1.80 14.51
C ASN A 24 4.69 2.79 15.12
N TYR A 25 5.79 2.32 15.70
CA TYR A 25 6.85 3.19 16.24
C TYR A 25 7.53 4.03 15.14
N MET A 26 7.76 3.44 13.96
CA MET A 26 8.32 4.17 12.83
C MET A 26 7.37 5.25 12.32
N LEU A 27 6.06 4.97 12.24
CA LEU A 27 5.07 5.97 11.88
C LEU A 27 5.05 7.14 12.87
N GLU A 28 5.14 6.86 14.17
CA GLU A 28 5.26 7.88 15.21
C GLU A 28 6.52 8.73 15.05
N THR A 29 7.64 8.06 14.82
CA THR A 29 8.94 8.71 14.67
C THR A 29 8.96 9.62 13.45
N LEU A 30 8.43 9.18 12.32
CA LEU A 30 8.35 9.98 11.10
C LEU A 30 7.52 11.24 11.31
N PHE A 31 6.33 11.10 11.92
CA PHE A 31 5.48 12.26 12.21
C PHE A 31 6.21 13.26 13.10
N ARG A 32 6.87 12.78 14.16
CA ARG A 32 7.64 13.63 15.08
C ARG A 32 8.79 14.36 14.40
N VAL A 33 9.50 13.72 13.49
CA VAL A 33 10.56 14.36 12.69
C VAL A 33 9.99 15.46 11.80
N CYS A 34 8.77 15.27 11.28
CA CYS A 34 8.11 16.28 10.46
C CYS A 34 7.50 17.43 11.30
N ASP A 35 7.01 17.15 12.51
CA ASP A 35 6.48 18.12 13.47
C ASP A 35 7.60 18.84 14.26
N VAL A 36 8.48 19.53 13.53
CA VAL A 36 9.64 20.25 14.09
C VAL A 36 9.24 21.26 15.17
N GLN A 37 8.06 21.86 15.05
CA GLN A 37 7.55 22.85 16.00
C GLN A 37 6.78 22.23 17.16
N SER A 38 6.63 20.90 17.21
CA SER A 38 5.86 20.16 18.23
C SER A 38 4.44 20.70 18.40
N THR A 39 3.81 21.06 17.28
CA THR A 39 2.46 21.64 17.23
C THR A 39 1.36 20.58 17.23
N GLY A 40 1.71 19.32 16.97
CA GLY A 40 0.76 18.23 16.75
C GLY A 40 0.22 18.17 15.32
N GLU A 41 0.65 19.07 14.44
CA GLU A 41 0.18 19.18 13.05
C GLU A 41 1.34 19.38 12.07
N VAL A 42 1.20 18.83 10.86
CA VAL A 42 2.25 18.85 9.84
C VAL A 42 1.63 19.06 8.46
N ARG A 43 2.27 19.84 7.57
CA ARG A 43 1.83 19.94 6.17
C ARG A 43 2.07 18.64 5.40
N ILE A 44 1.15 18.30 4.50
CA ILE A 44 1.25 17.09 3.68
C ILE A 44 2.51 17.12 2.83
N SER A 45 2.81 18.26 2.19
CA SER A 45 4.00 18.45 1.37
C SER A 45 5.28 18.11 2.13
N LYS A 46 5.35 18.41 3.43
CA LYS A 46 6.50 18.09 4.28
C LYS A 46 6.63 16.58 4.52
N ILE A 47 5.53 15.89 4.77
CA ILE A 47 5.51 14.42 4.95
C ILE A 47 5.93 13.73 3.65
N ILE A 48 5.33 14.12 2.53
CA ILE A 48 5.64 13.57 1.20
C ILE A 48 7.10 13.81 0.83
N SER A 49 7.60 15.03 1.05
CA SER A 49 9.00 15.37 0.79
C SER A 49 9.96 14.56 1.66
N TYR A 50 9.62 14.36 2.93
CA TYR A 50 10.44 13.56 3.84
C TYR A 50 10.50 12.09 3.41
N LEU A 51 9.36 11.50 3.08
CA LEU A 51 9.27 10.13 2.58
C LEU A 51 10.09 9.93 1.30
N LYS A 52 9.96 10.86 0.34
CA LYS A 52 10.72 10.85 -0.91
C LYS A 52 12.24 10.86 -0.68
N GLN A 53 12.70 11.64 0.29
CA GLN A 53 14.13 11.84 0.53
C GLN A 53 14.76 10.76 1.43
N ASN A 54 14.00 10.17 2.33
CA ASN A 54 14.56 9.35 3.43
C ASN A 54 13.98 7.94 3.54
N ALA A 55 12.81 7.67 2.98
CA ALA A 55 12.09 6.40 3.23
C ALA A 55 11.82 5.57 1.97
N LEU A 56 11.76 6.21 0.79
CA LEU A 56 11.48 5.54 -0.47
C LEU A 56 12.66 5.70 -1.46
N PRO A 57 12.93 4.69 -2.30
CA PRO A 57 13.92 4.81 -3.36
C PRO A 57 13.45 5.76 -4.46
N ASP A 58 14.37 6.42 -5.15
CA ASP A 58 14.05 7.33 -6.26
C ASP A 58 13.71 6.54 -7.53
N THR A 59 12.46 6.11 -7.63
CA THR A 59 11.90 5.35 -8.76
C THR A 59 10.55 5.93 -9.18
N THR A 60 10.15 5.66 -10.42
CA THR A 60 8.82 6.04 -10.94
C THR A 60 7.70 5.46 -10.08
N GLU A 61 7.83 4.19 -9.66
CA GLU A 61 6.86 3.52 -8.78
C GLU A 61 6.71 4.25 -7.44
N SER A 62 7.82 4.65 -6.81
CA SER A 62 7.79 5.44 -5.58
C SER A 62 7.12 6.80 -5.79
N ALA A 63 7.37 7.45 -6.93
CA ALA A 63 6.76 8.75 -7.24
C ALA A 63 5.24 8.64 -7.39
N GLU A 64 4.74 7.61 -8.09
CA GLU A 64 3.31 7.32 -8.23
C GLU A 64 2.66 6.98 -6.88
N ALA A 65 3.36 6.19 -6.06
CA ALA A 65 2.89 5.81 -4.73
C ALA A 65 2.77 7.02 -3.78
N LEU A 66 3.73 7.95 -3.85
CA LEU A 66 3.68 9.22 -3.11
C LEU A 66 2.56 10.15 -3.59
N GLU A 67 2.28 10.16 -4.89
CA GLU A 67 1.17 10.94 -5.45
C GLU A 67 -0.19 10.38 -5.03
N GLU A 68 -0.35 9.06 -5.01
CA GLU A 68 -1.52 8.39 -4.44
C GLU A 68 -1.68 8.76 -2.95
N LEU A 69 -0.60 8.71 -2.17
CA LEU A 69 -0.63 9.07 -0.76
C LEU A 69 -1.03 10.54 -0.55
N ALA A 70 -0.49 11.47 -1.36
CA ALA A 70 -0.86 12.88 -1.31
C ALA A 70 -2.37 13.08 -1.57
N ARG A 71 -2.92 12.39 -2.59
CA ARG A 71 -4.36 12.42 -2.88
C ARG A 71 -5.22 11.82 -1.76
N LEU A 72 -4.73 10.81 -1.04
CA LEU A 72 -5.43 10.24 0.10
C LEU A 72 -5.50 11.20 1.29
N PHE A 73 -4.50 12.06 1.43
CA PHE A 73 -4.51 13.11 2.46
C PHE A 73 -5.35 14.32 2.06
N ASP A 74 -5.19 14.78 0.83
CA ASP A 74 -5.80 16.02 0.35
C ASP A 74 -6.17 15.90 -1.13
N PRO A 75 -7.39 15.43 -1.43
CA PRO A 75 -7.91 15.36 -2.80
C PRO A 75 -8.00 16.73 -3.48
N GLY A 76 -8.04 17.83 -2.70
CA GLY A 76 -8.12 19.20 -3.20
C GLY A 76 -6.76 19.84 -3.52
N ASN A 77 -5.66 19.17 -3.18
CA ASN A 77 -4.29 19.63 -3.42
C ASN A 77 -4.01 21.07 -2.89
N GLY A 78 -4.63 21.42 -1.76
CA GLY A 78 -4.44 22.67 -1.02
C GLY A 78 -3.33 22.64 0.05
N ASP A 79 -2.72 21.48 0.31
CA ASP A 79 -1.64 21.27 1.30
C ASP A 79 -1.98 21.73 2.74
N PRO A 80 -3.10 21.25 3.34
CA PRO A 80 -3.46 21.57 4.70
C PRO A 80 -2.46 21.02 5.74
N LEU A 81 -2.50 21.62 6.93
CA LEU A 81 -1.96 21.02 8.13
C LEU A 81 -2.82 19.81 8.52
N ILE A 82 -2.18 18.69 8.84
CA ILE A 82 -2.85 17.48 9.29
C ILE A 82 -2.40 17.10 10.70
N ALA A 83 -3.39 16.77 11.54
CA ALA A 83 -3.15 16.24 12.87
C ALA A 83 -2.59 14.81 12.83
N LYS A 84 -1.87 14.44 13.89
CA LYS A 84 -1.24 13.12 14.07
C LYS A 84 -2.19 11.93 13.86
N ASP A 85 -3.43 12.03 14.33
CA ASP A 85 -4.41 10.94 14.20
C ASP A 85 -4.88 10.76 12.74
N THR A 86 -5.02 11.86 11.99
CA THR A 86 -5.33 11.83 10.56
C THR A 86 -4.16 11.21 9.78
N TYR A 87 -2.94 11.64 10.09
CA TYR A 87 -1.71 11.05 9.55
C TYR A 87 -1.69 9.52 9.71
N LYS A 88 -1.86 9.03 10.94
CA LYS A 88 -1.88 7.58 11.21
C LYS A 88 -2.94 6.89 10.38
N ARG A 89 -4.18 7.34 10.48
CA ARG A 89 -5.32 6.70 9.81
C ARG A 89 -5.08 6.53 8.31
N VAL A 90 -4.62 7.58 7.65
CA VAL A 90 -4.39 7.57 6.20
C VAL A 90 -3.21 6.68 5.83
N ILE A 91 -2.08 6.77 6.53
CA ILE A 91 -0.89 5.94 6.22
C ILE A 91 -1.19 4.45 6.44
N ARG A 92 -1.89 4.09 7.53
CA ARG A 92 -2.28 2.70 7.78
C ARG A 92 -3.12 2.16 6.63
N ARG A 93 -4.14 2.92 6.23
CA ARG A 93 -4.98 2.57 5.09
C ARG A 93 -4.15 2.40 3.81
N TRP A 94 -3.24 3.32 3.54
CA TRP A 94 -2.40 3.26 2.34
C TRP A 94 -1.48 2.03 2.33
N ILE A 95 -0.80 1.72 3.43
CA ILE A 95 0.02 0.51 3.56
C ILE A 95 -0.82 -0.75 3.34
N SER A 96 -2.03 -0.81 3.91
CA SER A 96 -2.95 -1.93 3.68
C SER A 96 -3.34 -2.07 2.20
N SER A 97 -3.59 -0.95 1.51
CA SER A 97 -3.83 -0.96 0.06
C SER A 97 -2.62 -1.47 -0.74
N LEU A 98 -1.39 -1.10 -0.36
CA LEU A 98 -0.18 -1.61 -1.02
C LEU A 98 -0.01 -3.12 -0.83
N LYS A 99 -0.29 -3.64 0.37
CA LYS A 99 -0.26 -5.08 0.66
C LYS A 99 -1.28 -5.84 -0.19
N TYR A 100 -2.50 -5.31 -0.30
CA TYR A 100 -3.56 -5.88 -1.14
C TYR A 100 -3.19 -5.88 -2.63
N LYS A 101 -2.65 -4.77 -3.15
CA LYS A 101 -2.16 -4.71 -4.53
C LYS A 101 -1.09 -5.78 -4.78
N LYS A 102 -0.11 -5.92 -3.88
CA LYS A 102 0.95 -6.93 -3.99
C LYS A 102 0.43 -8.37 -3.96
N SER A 103 -0.54 -8.68 -3.10
CA SER A 103 -1.14 -10.03 -3.06
C SER A 103 -1.94 -10.35 -4.31
N ASN A 104 -2.68 -9.39 -4.87
CA ASN A 104 -3.43 -9.60 -6.11
C ASN A 104 -2.51 -9.80 -7.32
N PHE A 105 -1.43 -9.01 -7.44
CA PHE A 105 -0.42 -9.22 -8.48
C PHE A 105 0.27 -10.59 -8.38
N SER A 106 0.45 -11.13 -7.16
CA SER A 106 0.99 -12.48 -6.96
C SER A 106 0.01 -13.59 -7.34
N SER A 107 -1.29 -13.33 -7.36
CA SER A 107 -2.32 -14.32 -7.69
C SER A 107 -2.56 -14.46 -9.20
N GLU A 108 -2.38 -13.40 -9.99
CA GLU A 108 -2.58 -13.46 -11.45
C GLU A 108 -1.47 -14.23 -12.18
N PHE A 109 -0.25 -14.27 -11.64
CA PHE A 109 0.82 -15.14 -12.19
C PHE A 109 0.59 -16.64 -11.91
N SER A 110 -0.18 -16.98 -10.87
CA SER A 110 -0.48 -18.37 -10.52
C SER A 110 -1.67 -18.95 -11.29
N ALA A 111 -2.55 -18.13 -11.86
CA ALA A 111 -3.76 -18.58 -12.57
C ALA A 111 -3.49 -19.01 -14.03
N ASN A 112 -2.35 -18.64 -14.63
CA ASN A 112 -2.00 -18.99 -16.02
C ASN A 112 -1.10 -20.23 -16.16
N ALA A 113 -0.76 -20.93 -15.07
CA ALA A 113 0.14 -22.11 -15.12
C ALA A 113 -0.58 -23.45 -15.37
N VAL A 114 -1.89 -23.46 -15.67
CA VAL A 114 -2.66 -24.70 -15.88
C VAL A 114 -3.17 -24.81 -17.32
N VAL A 115 -2.25 -24.80 -18.30
CA VAL A 115 -2.55 -25.31 -19.64
C VAL A 115 -1.53 -26.40 -19.98
N GLY A 116 -1.97 -27.64 -19.79
CA GLY A 116 -1.59 -28.80 -20.59
C GLY A 116 -0.13 -29.26 -20.54
N ILE A 117 0.24 -30.05 -19.54
CA ILE A 117 1.22 -31.11 -19.78
C ILE A 117 0.44 -32.26 -20.41
N ASP A 118 0.37 -32.27 -21.74
CA ASP A 118 -0.10 -33.44 -22.47
C ASP A 118 0.98 -34.52 -22.43
N HIS A 119 0.58 -35.67 -21.90
CA HIS A 119 1.35 -36.88 -21.83
C HIS A 119 1.41 -37.47 -23.25
N GLN A 120 2.63 -37.80 -23.72
CA GLN A 120 2.94 -38.67 -24.87
C GLN A 120 3.33 -37.97 -26.20
N THR A 121 4.64 -37.79 -26.43
CA THR A 121 5.24 -38.16 -27.72
C THR A 121 6.66 -38.69 -27.52
N VAL A 122 6.84 -39.87 -28.08
CA VAL A 122 7.95 -40.81 -27.93
C VAL A 122 9.05 -40.55 -28.96
N ARG A 123 10.30 -40.77 -28.51
CA ARG A 123 11.48 -41.26 -29.26
C ARG A 123 12.16 -40.38 -30.32
N ALA A 124 13.41 -40.05 -29.99
CA ALA A 124 14.67 -40.33 -30.70
C ALA A 124 14.86 -39.87 -32.16
N VAL A 125 15.98 -39.17 -32.41
CA VAL A 125 17.07 -39.71 -33.24
C VAL A 125 18.40 -39.06 -32.84
N VAL A 126 19.34 -39.92 -32.46
CA VAL A 126 20.79 -39.68 -32.52
C VAL A 126 21.19 -39.63 -33.99
N THR A 127 21.88 -38.57 -34.42
CA THR A 127 23.11 -38.60 -35.24
C THR A 127 23.73 -37.22 -35.18
#